data_AF-A0A7R9GY65-F1
#
_entry.id   AF-A0A7R9GY65-F1
#
_cell.length_a   1.000
_cell.length_b   1.000
_cell.length_c   1.000
_cell.angle_alpha   90.00
_cell.angle_beta   90.00
_cell.angle_gamma   90.00
#
_symmetry.space_group_name_H-M   'P 1'
#
loop_
_entity.id
_entity.type
_entity.pdbx_description
1 polymer ?
#
loop_
_entity_poly.entity_id
_entity_poly.type
_entity_poly.pdbx_seq_one_letter_code
_entity_poly.pdbx_strand_id
1 'polypeptide(L)'
;MTSVLANYATEAGIGKVEIEEVNLHLRGGGVENPLGRTTPSSPDRDSNLDLPVLSSQAQHDKRFVGDGVFKAELNEFLTRELAEDGYSGVEVRVTPTRTEIIIMATRTQNVLGEKGRRIRELTSVVQKRFSFPENSVELYAEKVATRGLCAIAQAESLRYKLIGGLAVRRACYGVLRFIMESGAKGCEVVVSGKLRGQRAKSMKFVDGLMIHSGEPTNDYVDTATRHVLLRQGVLGIKVKIMLPWDPNGKTGPKKPLPDNVSVVEPKEEILPTSPMSDVKAAKPDAPPISVAAGL
;
A
#
# COMPACT_ATOMS: atom_id res chain seq x y z
N MET A 1 6.24 21.30 24.69
CA MET A 1 6.57 21.44 23.25
C MET A 1 7.90 22.15 23.01
N THR A 2 8.37 23.01 23.93
CA THR A 2 9.66 23.73 23.84
C THR A 2 10.90 22.87 24.10
N SER A 3 10.80 21.75 24.82
CA SER A 3 11.94 20.88 25.14
C SER A 3 12.31 19.87 24.04
N VAL A 4 11.39 19.58 23.10
CA VAL A 4 11.61 18.57 22.05
C VAL A 4 12.35 19.18 20.85
N LEU A 5 12.11 20.47 20.56
CA LEU A 5 12.80 21.19 19.48
C LEU A 5 14.26 21.50 19.81
N ALA A 6 14.60 21.68 21.09
CA ALA A 6 15.97 21.95 21.54
C ALA A 6 16.90 20.73 21.35
N ASN A 7 16.38 19.51 21.51
CA ASN A 7 17.17 18.29 21.33
C ASN A 7 17.49 18.00 19.85
N TYR A 8 16.62 18.42 18.92
CA TYR A 8 16.82 18.22 17.48
C TYR A 8 17.98 19.06 16.90
N ALA A 9 18.26 20.22 17.48
CA ALA A 9 19.35 21.09 17.02
C ALA A 9 20.74 20.58 17.44
N THR A 10 20.83 19.78 18.52
CA THR A 10 22.11 19.31 19.08
C THR A 10 22.64 18.07 18.36
N GLU A 11 21.77 17.24 17.76
CA GLU A 11 22.17 16.04 16.99
C GLU A 11 22.57 16.33 15.53
N ALA A 12 22.28 17.53 15.01
CA ALA A 12 22.51 17.88 13.61
C ALA A 12 23.87 18.56 13.33
N GLY A 13 24.66 18.90 14.35
CA GLY A 13 26.00 19.49 14.14
C GLY A 13 26.00 20.85 13.43
N ILE A 14 24.89 21.58 13.44
CA ILE A 14 24.76 22.92 12.86
C ILE A 14 25.01 23.94 13.97
N GLY A 15 26.09 24.71 13.83
CA GLY A 15 26.49 25.75 14.78
C GLY A 15 25.41 26.81 14.98
N LYS A 16 25.41 27.37 16.21
CA LYS A 16 24.54 28.44 16.71
C LYS A 16 24.22 29.50 15.63
N VAL A 17 22.94 29.64 15.31
CA VAL A 17 22.38 30.88 14.76
C VAL A 17 21.36 31.39 15.76
N GLU A 18 21.57 32.63 16.18
CA GLU A 18 20.93 33.30 17.31
C GLU A 18 19.42 33.42 17.16
N ILE A 19 18.73 33.16 18.27
CA ILE A 19 17.30 33.25 18.45
C ILE A 19 17.01 34.66 18.96
N GLU A 20 16.90 35.65 18.07
CA GLU A 20 16.48 37.00 18.48
C GLU A 20 15.94 37.86 17.32
N GLU A 21 15.07 37.36 16.43
CA GLU A 21 14.52 38.25 15.39
C GLU A 21 13.09 37.99 14.88
N VAL A 22 12.28 37.16 15.56
CA VAL A 22 10.91 36.84 15.08
C VAL A 22 9.80 37.46 15.94
N ASN A 23 10.12 38.25 16.98
CA ASN A 23 9.11 38.74 17.92
C ASN A 23 8.91 40.27 17.99
N LEU A 24 9.25 41.01 16.93
CA LEU A 24 9.08 42.46 16.92
C LEU A 24 8.53 43.00 15.58
N HIS A 25 7.27 42.68 15.25
CA HIS A 25 6.51 43.48 14.26
C HIS A 25 5.01 43.62 14.54
N LEU A 26 4.57 43.34 15.77
CA LEU A 26 3.26 43.75 16.27
C LEU A 26 3.42 44.96 17.19
N ARG A 27 3.58 46.15 16.58
CA ARG A 27 3.19 47.45 17.17
C ARG A 27 3.21 48.50 16.06
N GLY A 28 2.04 49.08 15.83
CA GLY A 28 1.82 50.08 14.79
C GLY A 28 2.64 51.35 14.98
N GLY A 29 2.87 52.02 13.85
CA GLY A 29 3.44 53.35 13.76
C GLY A 29 3.37 53.79 12.31
N GLY A 30 2.42 54.67 12.00
CA GLY A 30 2.30 55.28 10.67
C GLY A 30 3.49 56.19 10.40
N VAL A 31 4.04 56.08 9.20
CA VAL A 31 4.98 57.06 8.65
C VAL A 31 4.48 57.42 7.25
N GLU A 32 4.00 58.65 7.12
CA GLU A 32 3.62 59.28 5.86
C GLU A 32 4.87 59.47 4.98
N ASN A 33 4.74 59.21 3.68
CA ASN A 33 5.79 59.47 2.70
C ASN A 33 5.39 60.70 1.86
N PRO A 34 6.29 61.68 1.63
CA PRO A 34 5.96 62.99 1.08
C PRO A 34 6.05 62.98 -0.45
N LEU A 35 5.12 62.30 -1.11
CA LEU A 35 4.94 62.42 -2.56
C LEU A 35 3.43 62.42 -2.86
N GLY A 36 2.89 63.63 -2.99
CA GLY A 36 1.47 63.90 -3.25
C GLY A 36 0.96 63.21 -4.50
N ARG A 37 0.32 62.05 -4.30
CA ARG A 37 -0.71 61.52 -5.19
C ARG A 37 -1.97 61.27 -4.38
N THR A 38 -2.99 62.02 -4.75
CA THR A 38 -4.37 61.94 -4.24
C THR A 38 -4.93 60.53 -4.38
N THR A 39 -5.47 59.99 -3.30
CA THR A 39 -6.31 58.79 -3.30
C THR A 39 -7.65 59.08 -4.00
N PRO A 40 -8.13 58.24 -4.92
CA PRO A 40 -9.56 58.21 -5.21
C PRO A 40 -10.28 57.47 -4.09
N SER A 41 -11.31 58.11 -3.57
CA SER A 41 -12.30 57.61 -2.62
C SER A 41 -12.86 56.23 -2.99
N SER A 42 -13.13 55.45 -1.96
CA SER A 42 -13.86 54.18 -1.99
C SER A 42 -15.13 54.23 -2.84
N PRO A 43 -15.44 53.18 -3.60
CA PRO A 43 -16.81 52.81 -3.87
C PRO A 43 -17.24 51.80 -2.80
N ASP A 44 -18.07 52.25 -1.85
CA ASP A 44 -18.96 51.35 -1.13
C ASP A 44 -19.84 50.64 -2.16
N ARG A 45 -19.63 49.34 -2.35
CA ARG A 45 -20.62 48.43 -2.93
C ARG A 45 -20.54 47.10 -2.22
N ASP A 46 -21.53 46.88 -1.37
CA ASP A 46 -22.03 45.55 -1.06
C ASP A 46 -22.21 44.75 -2.36
N SER A 47 -21.36 43.76 -2.53
CA SER A 47 -21.68 42.57 -3.31
C SER A 47 -20.78 41.46 -2.80
N ASN A 48 -21.42 40.43 -2.25
CA ASN A 48 -20.85 39.11 -2.01
C ASN A 48 -19.80 38.79 -3.09
N LEU A 49 -18.53 38.78 -2.71
CA LEU A 49 -17.51 38.08 -3.46
C LEU A 49 -17.70 36.60 -3.18
N ASP A 50 -18.70 36.03 -3.84
CA ASP A 50 -18.72 34.60 -4.14
C ASP A 50 -17.39 34.30 -4.83
N LEU A 51 -16.48 33.68 -4.08
CA LEU A 51 -15.34 32.97 -4.64
C LEU A 51 -15.88 32.12 -5.80
N PRO A 52 -15.25 32.12 -6.99
CA PRO A 52 -15.75 31.30 -8.07
C PRO A 52 -15.74 29.86 -7.58
N VAL A 53 -16.93 29.28 -7.46
CA VAL A 53 -17.11 27.86 -7.17
C VAL A 53 -16.31 27.13 -8.24
N LEU A 54 -15.13 26.66 -7.86
CA LEU A 54 -14.30 25.78 -8.66
C LEU A 54 -15.24 24.72 -9.24
N SER A 55 -15.19 24.52 -10.56
CA SER A 55 -16.00 23.52 -11.24
C SER A 55 -15.97 22.21 -10.45
N SER A 56 -17.12 21.57 -10.30
CA SER A 56 -17.28 20.36 -9.48
C SER A 56 -16.24 19.26 -9.80
N GLN A 57 -15.77 19.23 -11.06
CA GLN A 57 -14.66 18.39 -11.51
C GLN A 57 -13.30 18.77 -10.90
N ALA A 58 -12.92 20.05 -10.87
CA ALA A 58 -11.67 20.50 -10.26
C ALA A 58 -11.64 20.27 -8.74
N GLN A 59 -12.81 20.21 -8.08
CA GLN A 59 -12.93 19.82 -6.68
C GLN A 59 -12.78 18.30 -6.48
N HIS A 60 -13.31 17.50 -7.41
CA HIS A 60 -13.18 16.04 -7.39
C HIS A 60 -11.71 15.59 -7.58
N ASP A 61 -10.99 16.22 -8.51
CA ASP A 61 -9.58 15.91 -8.76
C ASP A 61 -8.71 16.24 -7.54
N LYS A 62 -8.94 17.40 -6.91
CA LYS A 62 -8.24 17.79 -5.69
C LYS A 62 -8.51 16.83 -4.54
N ARG A 63 -9.75 16.35 -4.41
CA ARG A 63 -10.12 15.36 -3.40
C ARG A 63 -9.39 14.03 -3.62
N PHE A 64 -9.37 13.54 -4.86
CA PHE A 64 -8.66 12.30 -5.19
C PHE A 64 -7.16 12.39 -4.91
N VAL A 65 -6.54 13.53 -5.24
CA VAL A 65 -5.14 13.80 -4.91
C VAL A 65 -4.93 13.85 -3.40
N GLY A 66 -5.82 14.51 -2.65
CA GLY A 66 -5.78 14.55 -1.19
C GLY A 66 -5.82 13.15 -0.54
N ASP A 67 -6.74 12.31 -1.01
CA ASP A 67 -6.87 10.92 -0.55
C ASP A 67 -5.62 10.07 -0.90
N GLY A 68 -5.03 10.33 -2.07
CA GLY A 68 -3.78 9.69 -2.49
C GLY A 68 -2.58 10.07 -1.62
N VAL A 69 -2.43 11.37 -1.32
CA VAL A 69 -1.38 11.88 -0.42
C VAL A 69 -1.55 11.29 0.99
N PHE A 70 -2.79 11.25 1.49
CA PHE A 70 -3.10 10.62 2.78
C PHE A 70 -2.64 9.15 2.82
N LYS A 71 -2.99 8.35 1.81
CA LYS A 71 -2.59 6.94 1.74
C LYS A 71 -1.06 6.78 1.66
N ALA A 72 -0.39 7.61 0.87
CA ALA A 72 1.07 7.57 0.74
C ALA A 72 1.78 7.89 2.06
N GLU A 73 1.34 8.93 2.76
CA GLU A 73 1.90 9.35 4.04
C GLU A 73 1.66 8.31 5.15
N LEU A 74 0.44 7.73 5.19
CA LEU A 74 0.10 6.66 6.12
C LEU A 74 0.96 5.41 5.86
N ASN A 75 1.13 5.03 4.60
CA ASN A 75 1.94 3.87 4.22
C ASN A 75 3.41 4.04 4.61
N GLU A 76 3.98 5.24 4.41
CA GLU A 76 5.37 5.52 4.79
C GLU A 76 5.55 5.52 6.31
N PHE A 77 4.61 6.12 7.05
CA PHE A 77 4.63 6.11 8.52
C PHE A 77 4.59 4.68 9.08
N LEU A 78 3.64 3.86 8.62
CA LEU A 78 3.50 2.47 9.07
C LEU A 78 4.67 1.60 8.63
N THR A 79 5.23 1.84 7.45
CA THR A 79 6.42 1.10 6.97
C THR A 79 7.61 1.31 7.90
N ARG A 80 7.80 2.53 8.43
CA ARG A 80 8.90 2.81 9.36
C ARG A 80 8.67 2.23 10.74
N GLU A 81 7.47 2.42 11.29
CA GLU A 81 7.12 2.02 12.66
C GLU A 81 6.96 0.50 12.81
N LEU A 82 6.36 -0.16 11.81
CA LEU A 82 6.06 -1.60 11.80
C LEU A 82 7.06 -2.42 10.96
N ALA A 83 8.23 -1.85 10.65
CA ALA A 83 9.28 -2.55 9.90
C ALA A 83 9.65 -3.88 10.60
N GLU A 84 9.79 -3.84 11.92
CA GLU A 84 10.14 -5.00 12.76
C GLU A 84 9.03 -6.05 12.83
N ASP A 85 7.78 -5.72 12.52
CA ASP A 85 6.64 -6.64 12.64
C ASP A 85 6.24 -7.29 11.32
N GLY A 86 6.99 -6.98 10.26
CA GLY A 86 6.74 -7.50 8.93
C GLY A 86 5.45 -6.93 8.34
N TYR A 87 5.39 -5.60 8.29
CA TYR A 87 4.38 -4.86 7.55
C TYR A 87 4.40 -5.24 6.06
N SER A 88 3.21 -5.35 5.45
CA SER A 88 3.03 -5.70 4.04
C SER A 88 2.32 -4.58 3.26
N GLY A 89 1.37 -3.90 3.89
CA GLY A 89 0.59 -2.86 3.23
C GLY A 89 -0.57 -2.37 4.10
N VAL A 90 -1.26 -1.35 3.58
CA VAL A 90 -2.41 -0.74 4.23
C VAL A 90 -3.55 -0.57 3.23
N GLU A 91 -4.75 -0.96 3.66
CA GLU A 91 -6.00 -0.71 2.97
C GLU A 91 -6.82 0.29 3.78
N VAL A 92 -7.27 1.36 3.12
CA VAL A 92 -8.10 2.40 3.75
C VAL A 92 -9.51 2.26 3.18
N ARG A 93 -10.48 2.01 4.05
CA ARG A 93 -11.91 1.98 3.71
C ARG A 93 -12.57 3.20 4.33
N VAL A 94 -12.95 4.15 3.49
CA VAL A 94 -13.60 5.38 3.92
C VAL A 94 -15.11 5.17 3.88
N THR A 95 -15.74 5.17 5.05
CA THR A 95 -17.20 5.23 5.20
C THR A 95 -17.56 6.65 5.66
N PRO A 96 -18.71 7.23 5.27
CA PRO A 96 -19.08 8.60 5.66
C PRO A 96 -19.04 8.86 7.18
N THR A 97 -19.26 7.82 7.99
CA THR A 97 -19.29 7.90 9.45
C THR A 97 -17.93 7.58 10.09
N ARG A 98 -17.15 6.65 9.52
CA ARG A 98 -15.89 6.16 10.09
C ARG A 98 -14.90 5.79 8.99
N THR A 99 -13.62 6.03 9.24
CA THR A 99 -12.52 5.57 8.38
C THR A 99 -11.88 4.35 9.02
N GLU A 100 -11.94 3.22 8.33
CA GLU A 100 -11.34 1.97 8.75
C GLU A 100 -9.99 1.81 8.05
N ILE A 101 -8.93 1.64 8.83
CA ILE A 101 -7.58 1.43 8.34
C ILE A 101 -7.18 -0.01 8.66
N ILE A 102 -7.06 -0.84 7.63
CA ILE A 102 -6.68 -2.24 7.74
C ILE A 102 -5.19 -2.36 7.48
N ILE A 103 -4.45 -2.70 8.52
CA ILE A 103 -3.00 -2.93 8.48
C ILE A 103 -2.76 -4.40 8.18
N MET A 104 -2.14 -4.69 7.04
CA MET A 104 -1.74 -6.03 6.66
C MET A 104 -0.33 -6.31 7.17
N ALA A 105 -0.21 -7.24 8.12
CA ALA A 105 1.07 -7.60 8.73
C ALA A 105 1.24 -9.12 8.85
N THR A 106 2.49 -9.57 8.93
CA THR A 106 2.79 -11.00 9.16
C THR A 106 2.64 -11.38 10.64
N ARG A 107 3.06 -10.51 11.57
CA ARG A 107 2.95 -10.69 13.02
C ARG A 107 1.91 -9.74 13.63
N THR A 108 0.63 -10.08 13.50
CA THR A 108 -0.48 -9.24 14.00
C THR A 108 -0.47 -9.02 15.51
N GLN A 109 0.01 -9.99 16.29
CA GLN A 109 0.09 -9.88 17.75
C GLN A 109 1.02 -8.74 18.20
N ASN A 110 2.17 -8.56 17.54
CA ASN A 110 3.10 -7.48 17.88
C ASN A 110 2.59 -6.10 17.46
N VAL A 111 1.83 -6.03 16.35
CA VAL A 111 1.18 -4.80 15.89
C VAL A 111 0.09 -4.38 16.89
N LEU A 112 -0.65 -5.34 17.45
CA LEU A 112 -1.64 -5.08 18.50
C LEU A 112 -0.96 -4.62 19.80
N GLY A 113 0.16 -5.27 20.15
CA GLY A 113 0.91 -5.03 21.39
C GLY A 113 0.20 -5.58 22.63
N GLU A 114 0.77 -5.30 23.79
CA GLU A 114 0.23 -5.77 25.08
C GLU A 114 -1.19 -5.21 25.32
N LYS A 115 -2.19 -6.10 25.41
CA LYS A 115 -3.61 -5.73 25.63
C LYS A 115 -4.13 -4.66 24.65
N GLY A 116 -3.58 -4.60 23.43
CA GLY A 116 -3.99 -3.59 22.44
C GLY A 116 -3.42 -2.19 22.71
N ARG A 117 -2.38 -2.05 23.54
CA ARG A 117 -1.76 -0.76 23.84
C ARG A 117 -1.19 -0.10 22.58
N ARG A 118 -0.43 -0.85 21.77
CA ARG A 118 0.28 -0.30 20.61
C ARG A 118 -0.69 0.18 19.53
N ILE A 119 -1.76 -0.57 19.25
CA ILE A 119 -2.76 -0.13 18.27
C ILE A 119 -3.49 1.16 18.72
N ARG A 120 -3.77 1.32 20.01
CA ARG A 120 -4.39 2.55 20.56
C ARG A 120 -3.45 3.76 20.47
N GLU A 121 -2.15 3.55 20.69
CA GLU A 121 -1.12 4.57 20.49
C GLU A 121 -1.06 4.97 19.00
N LEU A 122 -1.05 4.00 18.08
CA LEU A 122 -1.08 4.26 16.63
C LEU A 122 -2.34 5.02 16.21
N THR A 123 -3.53 4.62 16.69
CA THR A 123 -4.78 5.34 16.42
C THR A 123 -4.70 6.79 16.90
N SER A 124 -4.15 7.02 18.10
CA SER A 124 -4.01 8.37 18.66
C SER A 124 -3.06 9.24 17.84
N VAL A 125 -1.96 8.67 17.33
CA VAL A 125 -1.01 9.39 16.46
C VAL A 125 -1.64 9.74 15.13
N VAL A 126 -2.31 8.79 14.48
CA VAL A 126 -3.00 9.00 13.19
C VAL A 126 -4.10 10.05 13.35
N GLN A 127 -4.91 9.96 14.39
CA GLN A 127 -6.00 10.90 14.64
C GLN A 127 -5.48 12.33 14.83
N LYS A 128 -4.43 12.52 15.65
CA LYS A 128 -3.84 13.85 15.90
C LYS A 128 -3.14 14.41 14.66
N ARG A 129 -2.41 13.58 13.92
CA ARG A 129 -1.64 14.01 12.76
C ARG A 129 -2.52 14.50 11.62
N PHE A 130 -3.63 13.81 11.37
CA PHE A 130 -4.58 14.15 10.31
C PHE A 130 -5.77 14.98 10.81
N SER A 131 -5.78 15.36 12.09
CA SER A 131 -6.84 16.18 12.71
C SER A 131 -8.25 15.62 12.50
N PHE A 132 -8.39 14.31 12.65
CA PHE A 132 -9.69 13.65 12.59
C PHE A 132 -10.50 13.90 13.87
N PRO A 133 -11.84 13.99 13.78
CA PRO A 133 -12.69 14.06 14.95
C PRO A 133 -12.54 12.80 15.81
N GLU A 134 -12.81 12.94 17.12
CA GLU A 134 -12.68 11.82 18.05
C GLU A 134 -13.58 10.65 17.66
N ASN A 135 -13.03 9.43 17.75
CA ASN A 135 -13.69 8.17 17.40
C ASN A 135 -14.10 8.02 15.92
N SER A 136 -13.54 8.81 14.99
CA SER A 136 -13.82 8.62 13.56
C SER A 136 -12.87 7.64 12.86
N VAL A 137 -11.75 7.28 13.49
CA VAL A 137 -10.71 6.41 12.91
C VAL A 137 -10.58 5.14 13.72
N GLU A 138 -10.66 3.99 13.03
CA GLU A 138 -10.46 2.67 13.62
C GLU A 138 -9.36 1.92 12.86
N LEU A 139 -8.42 1.34 13.61
CA LEU A 139 -7.33 0.54 13.05
C LEU A 139 -7.62 -0.94 13.30
N TYR A 140 -7.54 -1.74 12.24
CA TYR A 140 -7.64 -3.19 12.27
C TYR A 140 -6.32 -3.81 11.84
N ALA A 141 -5.93 -4.93 12.44
CA ALA A 141 -4.76 -5.69 12.04
C ALA A 141 -5.18 -7.01 11.40
N GLU A 142 -4.88 -7.18 10.12
CA GLU A 142 -5.17 -8.39 9.36
C GLU A 142 -3.87 -9.15 9.05
N LYS A 143 -3.95 -10.48 9.11
CA LYS A 143 -2.82 -11.35 8.80
C LYS A 143 -2.73 -11.58 7.29
N VAL A 144 -1.57 -11.30 6.71
CA VAL A 144 -1.29 -11.64 5.30
C VAL A 144 -1.40 -13.15 5.09
N ALA A 145 -2.17 -13.57 4.08
CA ALA A 145 -2.42 -14.98 3.77
C ALA A 145 -1.12 -15.77 3.55
N THR A 146 -0.27 -15.33 2.60
CA THR A 146 0.98 -15.98 2.24
C THR A 146 2.16 -15.01 2.35
N ARG A 147 2.81 -14.97 3.52
CA ARG A 147 3.96 -14.08 3.79
C ARG A 147 5.11 -14.21 2.79
N GLY A 148 5.27 -15.37 2.15
CA GLY A 148 6.35 -15.64 1.21
C GLY A 148 6.17 -14.95 -0.14
N LEU A 149 4.94 -14.63 -0.53
CA LEU A 149 4.64 -13.99 -1.82
C LEU A 149 4.71 -12.45 -1.76
N CYS A 150 4.74 -11.86 -0.56
CA CYS A 150 4.86 -10.41 -0.40
C CYS A 150 6.33 -9.96 -0.46
N ALA A 151 6.67 -9.12 -1.43
CA ALA A 151 8.03 -8.62 -1.61
C ALA A 151 8.50 -7.72 -0.45
N ILE A 152 7.61 -6.88 0.10
CA ILE A 152 7.93 -5.96 1.20
C ILE A 152 8.32 -6.74 2.46
N ALA A 153 7.52 -7.72 2.86
CA ALA A 153 7.78 -8.55 4.03
C ALA A 153 9.09 -9.34 3.90
N GLN A 154 9.41 -9.82 2.69
CA GLN A 154 10.67 -10.51 2.42
C GLN A 154 11.87 -9.55 2.40
N ALA A 155 11.72 -8.34 1.89
CA ALA A 155 12.76 -7.32 1.91
C ALA A 155 13.09 -6.86 3.34
N GLU A 156 12.09 -6.65 4.19
CA GLU A 156 12.32 -6.36 5.62
C GLU A 156 12.96 -7.56 6.34
N SER A 157 12.50 -8.78 6.06
CA SER A 157 13.11 -9.99 6.61
C SER A 157 14.58 -10.12 6.21
N LEU A 158 14.94 -9.77 4.98
CA LEU A 158 16.33 -9.77 4.51
C LEU A 158 17.14 -8.65 5.18
N ARG A 159 16.56 -7.47 5.37
CA ARG A 159 17.18 -6.34 6.09
C ARG A 159 17.58 -6.75 7.52
N TYR A 160 16.68 -7.32 8.31
CA TYR A 160 17.00 -7.74 9.68
C TYR A 160 18.01 -8.90 9.73
N LYS A 161 17.98 -9.84 8.77
CA LYS A 161 19.01 -10.89 8.68
C LYS A 161 20.41 -10.31 8.45
N LEU A 162 20.53 -9.29 7.61
CA LEU A 162 21.80 -8.61 7.35
C LEU A 162 22.28 -7.78 8.54
N ILE A 163 21.36 -7.07 9.22
CA ILE A 163 21.67 -6.34 10.47
C ILE A 163 22.12 -7.30 11.56
N GLY A 164 21.49 -8.48 11.65
CA GLY A 164 21.86 -9.56 12.56
C GLY A 164 23.21 -10.23 12.26
N GLY A 165 23.97 -9.74 11.27
CA GLY A 165 25.33 -10.19 10.98
C GLY A 165 25.41 -11.49 10.17
N LEU A 166 24.29 -11.97 9.60
CA LEU A 166 24.35 -13.12 8.70
C LEU A 166 25.09 -12.76 7.41
N ALA A 167 25.91 -13.69 6.92
CA ALA A 167 26.60 -13.52 5.65
C ALA A 167 25.59 -13.31 4.50
N VAL A 168 25.88 -12.34 3.63
CA VAL A 168 24.96 -11.87 2.57
C VAL A 168 24.45 -13.01 1.69
N ARG A 169 25.35 -13.89 1.21
CA ARG A 169 24.96 -15.06 0.40
C ARG A 169 24.00 -15.99 1.16
N ARG A 170 24.29 -16.28 2.42
CA ARG A 170 23.45 -17.15 3.27
C ARG A 170 22.08 -16.52 3.49
N ALA A 171 22.03 -15.22 3.78
CA ALA A 171 20.77 -14.49 3.98
C ALA A 171 19.91 -14.48 2.70
N CYS A 172 20.51 -14.18 1.54
CA CYS A 172 19.80 -14.15 0.26
C CYS A 172 19.27 -15.52 -0.15
N TYR A 173 20.09 -16.58 -0.12
CA TYR A 173 19.62 -17.93 -0.45
C TYR A 173 18.54 -18.42 0.52
N GLY A 174 18.63 -18.06 1.80
CA GLY A 174 17.58 -18.39 2.77
C GLY A 174 16.25 -17.71 2.50
N VAL A 175 16.25 -16.48 1.95
CA VAL A 175 15.01 -15.78 1.55
C VAL A 175 14.51 -16.30 0.21
N LEU A 176 15.39 -16.47 -0.77
CA LEU A 176 15.04 -16.97 -2.10
C LEU A 176 14.43 -18.37 -2.05
N ARG A 177 15.01 -19.28 -1.25
CA ARG A 177 14.44 -20.62 -1.02
C ARG A 177 13.06 -20.55 -0.38
N PHE A 178 12.88 -19.68 0.62
CA PHE A 178 11.59 -19.50 1.29
C PHE A 178 10.50 -18.97 0.35
N ILE A 179 10.85 -18.08 -0.59
CA ILE A 179 9.92 -17.54 -1.60
C ILE A 179 9.49 -18.64 -2.59
N MET A 180 10.44 -19.44 -3.07
CA MET A 180 10.14 -20.56 -3.98
C MET A 180 9.31 -21.65 -3.28
N GLU A 181 9.64 -22.00 -2.03
CA GLU A 181 8.84 -22.94 -1.20
C GLU A 181 7.42 -22.43 -0.92
N SER A 182 7.21 -21.11 -0.94
CA SER A 182 5.89 -20.50 -0.79
C SER A 182 5.07 -20.50 -2.09
N GLY A 183 5.58 -21.09 -3.18
CA GLY A 183 4.86 -21.26 -4.44
C GLY A 183 4.99 -20.10 -5.43
N ALA A 184 6.02 -19.27 -5.31
CA ALA A 184 6.32 -18.27 -6.33
C ALA A 184 6.78 -18.93 -7.65
N LYS A 185 6.44 -18.34 -8.80
CA LYS A 185 6.94 -18.80 -10.12
C LYS A 185 8.43 -18.50 -10.29
N GLY A 186 8.90 -17.44 -9.65
CA GLY A 186 10.30 -17.09 -9.59
C GLY A 186 10.57 -15.89 -8.70
N CYS A 187 11.84 -15.67 -8.41
CA CYS A 187 12.30 -14.63 -7.52
C CYS A 187 13.64 -14.07 -7.99
N GLU A 188 13.82 -12.76 -7.83
CA GLU A 188 15.10 -12.09 -8.00
C GLU A 188 15.39 -11.24 -6.76
N VAL A 189 16.51 -11.52 -6.09
CA VAL A 189 17.02 -10.74 -4.97
C VAL A 189 18.34 -10.10 -5.39
N VAL A 190 18.39 -8.78 -5.37
CA VAL A 190 19.59 -7.98 -5.66
C VAL A 190 20.03 -7.27 -4.39
N VAL A 191 21.29 -7.46 -4.01
CA VAL A 191 21.93 -6.72 -2.91
C VAL A 191 23.07 -5.89 -3.49
N SER A 192 22.97 -4.57 -3.36
CA SER A 192 23.94 -3.61 -3.88
C SER A 192 24.58 -2.80 -2.76
N GLY A 193 25.87 -2.49 -2.89
CA GLY A 193 26.58 -1.58 -1.98
C GLY A 193 27.97 -2.09 -1.59
N LYS A 194 28.49 -1.59 -0.46
CA LYS A 194 29.82 -1.96 0.06
C LYS A 194 29.76 -3.30 0.81
N LEU A 195 30.11 -4.39 0.12
CA LEU A 195 30.01 -5.75 0.67
C LEU A 195 31.27 -6.18 1.44
N ARG A 196 32.38 -6.43 0.74
CA ARG A 196 33.65 -6.94 1.32
C ARG A 196 34.84 -6.02 1.09
N GLY A 197 34.68 -4.94 0.34
CA GLY A 197 35.77 -4.01 0.01
C GLY A 197 35.24 -2.58 -0.16
N GLN A 198 36.16 -1.65 -0.41
CA GLN A 198 35.85 -0.22 -0.53
C GLN A 198 34.96 0.12 -1.74
N ARG A 199 35.11 -0.64 -2.84
CA ARG A 199 34.31 -0.48 -4.05
C ARG A 199 32.96 -1.17 -3.91
N ALA A 200 31.90 -0.48 -4.31
CA ALA A 200 30.56 -1.04 -4.35
C ALA A 200 30.48 -2.24 -5.32
N LYS A 201 29.72 -3.26 -4.93
CA LYS A 201 29.42 -4.45 -5.74
C LYS A 201 27.92 -4.70 -5.71
N SER A 202 27.39 -5.32 -6.76
CA SER A 202 26.01 -5.78 -6.83
C SER A 202 26.01 -7.29 -6.99
N MET A 203 25.28 -7.99 -6.12
CA MET A 203 25.08 -9.43 -6.18
C MET A 203 23.61 -9.68 -6.53
N LYS A 204 23.38 -10.39 -7.63
CA LYS A 204 22.05 -10.78 -8.10
C LYS A 204 21.88 -12.28 -7.88
N PHE A 205 20.81 -12.65 -7.19
CA PHE A 205 20.40 -14.03 -6.94
C PHE A 205 19.05 -14.22 -7.62
N VAL A 206 18.96 -15.16 -8.57
CA VAL A 206 17.75 -15.42 -9.35
C VAL A 206 17.42 -16.89 -9.25
N ASP A 207 16.14 -17.19 -9.15
CA ASP A 207 15.60 -18.55 -9.24
C ASP A 207 14.21 -18.52 -9.87
N GLY A 208 13.87 -19.56 -10.64
CA GLY A 208 12.61 -19.66 -11.39
C GLY A 208 12.48 -18.68 -12.56
N LEU A 209 11.23 -18.40 -12.94
CA LEU A 209 10.87 -17.52 -14.06
C LEU A 209 10.71 -16.07 -13.60
N MET A 210 11.24 -15.11 -14.37
CA MET A 210 11.06 -13.68 -14.09
C MET A 210 10.84 -12.88 -15.38
N ILE A 211 9.67 -12.25 -15.48
CA ILE A 211 9.35 -11.33 -16.57
C ILE A 211 9.86 -9.90 -16.27
N HIS A 212 10.22 -9.16 -17.32
CA HIS A 212 10.83 -7.84 -17.20
C HIS A 212 10.13 -6.75 -18.03
N SER A 213 9.25 -7.14 -18.96
CA SER A 213 8.68 -6.24 -19.97
C SER A 213 7.17 -6.44 -20.10
N GLY A 214 6.47 -5.37 -20.48
CA GLY A 214 5.03 -5.37 -20.73
C GLY A 214 4.18 -5.24 -19.46
N GLU A 215 2.88 -5.02 -19.67
CA GLU A 215 1.89 -4.85 -18.59
C GLU A 215 1.82 -6.03 -17.60
N PRO A 216 2.03 -7.31 -17.99
CA PRO A 216 2.06 -8.41 -17.03
C PRO A 216 3.09 -8.20 -15.92
N THR A 217 4.14 -7.39 -16.13
CA THR A 217 5.11 -7.07 -15.08
C THR A 217 4.46 -6.33 -13.91
N ASN A 218 3.53 -5.41 -14.16
CA ASN A 218 2.84 -4.65 -13.11
C ASN A 218 1.90 -5.54 -12.27
N ASP A 219 1.25 -6.50 -12.92
CA ASP A 219 0.26 -7.38 -12.29
C ASP A 219 0.89 -8.61 -11.61
N TYR A 220 1.94 -9.20 -12.22
CA TYR A 220 2.55 -10.44 -11.75
C TYR A 220 3.80 -10.24 -10.89
N VAL A 221 4.50 -9.12 -11.00
CA VAL A 221 5.77 -8.93 -10.30
C VAL A 221 5.59 -7.94 -9.16
N ASP A 222 5.59 -8.46 -7.94
CA ASP A 222 5.69 -7.62 -6.75
C ASP A 222 7.16 -7.24 -6.52
N THR A 223 7.41 -5.95 -6.30
CA THR A 223 8.78 -5.43 -6.12
C THR A 223 8.89 -4.58 -4.86
N ALA A 224 9.96 -4.79 -4.10
CA ALA A 224 10.25 -4.01 -2.92
C ALA A 224 11.72 -3.62 -2.88
N THR A 225 11.98 -2.37 -2.50
CA THR A 225 13.33 -1.85 -2.25
C THR A 225 13.47 -1.40 -0.82
N ARG A 226 14.57 -1.75 -0.16
CA ARG A 226 14.85 -1.38 1.23
C ARG A 226 16.32 -1.04 1.43
N HIS A 227 16.58 -0.19 2.42
CA HIS A 227 17.91 0.24 2.79
C HIS A 227 18.33 -0.43 4.10
N VAL A 228 19.57 -0.90 4.14
CA VAL A 228 20.16 -1.52 5.33
C VAL A 228 21.32 -0.66 5.77
N LEU A 229 21.24 -0.20 7.02
CA LEU A 229 22.30 0.57 7.66
C LEU A 229 23.30 -0.41 8.28
N LEU A 230 24.52 -0.45 7.75
CA LEU A 230 25.65 -1.19 8.34
C LEU A 230 26.75 -0.20 8.74
N ARG A 231 27.66 -0.65 9.61
CA ARG A 231 28.80 0.17 10.06
C ARG A 231 29.66 0.71 8.91
N GLN A 232 29.78 -0.03 7.80
CA GLN A 232 30.59 0.35 6.63
C GLN A 232 29.86 1.31 5.67
N GLY A 233 28.56 1.55 5.87
CA GLY A 233 27.69 2.35 5.00
C GLY A 233 26.34 1.67 4.75
N VAL A 234 25.64 2.13 3.72
CA VAL A 234 24.29 1.64 3.37
C VAL A 234 24.38 0.56 2.30
N LEU A 235 23.66 -0.55 2.50
CA LEU A 235 23.35 -1.52 1.44
C LEU A 235 21.92 -1.30 0.93
N GLY A 236 21.73 -1.46 -0.37
CA GLY A 236 20.42 -1.54 -1.01
C GLY A 236 20.00 -2.99 -1.19
N ILE A 237 18.77 -3.31 -0.81
CA ILE A 237 18.09 -4.55 -1.13
C ILE A 237 17.01 -4.23 -2.15
N LYS A 238 16.92 -5.05 -3.20
CA LYS A 238 15.78 -5.11 -4.11
C LYS A 238 15.31 -6.55 -4.22
N VAL A 239 14.06 -6.81 -3.87
CA VAL A 239 13.40 -8.11 -4.01
C VAL A 239 12.32 -7.98 -5.07
N LYS A 240 12.31 -8.89 -6.03
CA LYS A 240 11.24 -9.09 -7.01
C LYS A 240 10.70 -10.50 -6.85
N ILE A 241 9.38 -10.63 -6.80
CA ILE A 241 8.69 -11.92 -6.69
C ILE A 241 7.69 -12.01 -7.83
N MET A 242 7.82 -13.05 -8.65
CA MET A 242 6.82 -13.36 -9.67
C MET A 242 5.74 -14.24 -9.04
N LEU A 243 4.55 -13.67 -8.91
CA LEU A 243 3.38 -14.31 -8.33
C LEU A 243 2.90 -15.48 -9.21
N PRO A 244 2.35 -16.55 -8.61
CA PRO A 244 1.67 -17.59 -9.37
C PRO A 244 0.37 -17.07 -9.98
N TRP A 245 -0.08 -17.71 -11.05
CA TRP A 245 -1.41 -17.46 -11.59
C TRP A 245 -2.41 -18.29 -10.78
N ASP A 246 -3.49 -17.66 -10.31
CA ASP A 246 -4.54 -18.31 -9.53
C ASP A 246 -5.92 -17.85 -10.06
N PRO A 247 -6.77 -18.77 -10.55
CA PRO A 247 -8.12 -18.44 -11.01
C PRO A 247 -8.98 -17.74 -9.94
N ASN A 248 -8.73 -18.03 -8.66
CA ASN A 248 -9.49 -17.44 -7.55
C ASN A 248 -9.00 -16.03 -7.20
N GLY A 249 -7.78 -15.68 -7.58
CA GLY A 249 -7.17 -14.38 -7.31
C GLY A 249 -6.77 -14.15 -5.85
N LYS A 250 -6.52 -15.20 -5.07
CA LYS A 250 -6.12 -15.06 -3.65
C LYS A 250 -4.61 -14.86 -3.50
N THR A 251 -3.84 -15.58 -4.30
CA THR A 251 -2.38 -15.63 -4.19
C THR A 251 -1.66 -14.88 -5.31
N GLY A 252 -2.38 -14.50 -6.37
CA GLY A 252 -1.84 -13.79 -7.52
C GLY A 252 -2.94 -13.30 -8.45
N PRO A 253 -2.59 -12.77 -9.63
CA PRO A 253 -3.54 -12.20 -10.56
C PRO A 253 -4.46 -13.26 -11.17
N LYS A 254 -5.73 -12.89 -11.37
CA LYS A 254 -6.76 -13.73 -12.01
C LYS A 254 -6.51 -13.90 -13.51
N LYS A 255 -6.01 -12.84 -14.16
CA LYS A 255 -5.75 -12.83 -15.60
C LYS A 255 -4.53 -13.71 -15.89
N PRO A 256 -4.64 -14.75 -16.75
CA PRO A 256 -3.49 -15.52 -17.16
C PRO A 256 -2.50 -14.64 -17.93
N LEU A 257 -1.26 -15.12 -18.07
CA LEU A 257 -0.30 -14.46 -18.95
C LEU A 257 -0.86 -14.43 -20.38
N PRO A 258 -0.64 -13.35 -21.15
CA PRO A 258 -1.26 -13.15 -22.45
C PRO A 258 -0.82 -14.17 -23.51
N ASP A 259 0.33 -14.81 -23.30
CA ASP A 259 0.92 -15.86 -24.13
C ASP A 259 0.50 -17.28 -23.72
N ASN A 260 -0.13 -17.45 -22.55
CA ASN A 260 -0.52 -18.76 -22.05
C ASN A 260 -1.90 -19.19 -22.56
N VAL A 261 -1.92 -20.02 -23.62
CA VAL A 261 -3.14 -20.60 -24.20
C VAL A 261 -3.44 -21.95 -23.57
N SER A 262 -4.53 -22.05 -22.81
CA SER A 262 -5.02 -23.32 -22.25
C SER A 262 -5.92 -24.02 -23.26
N VAL A 263 -5.45 -25.11 -23.86
CA VAL A 263 -6.26 -25.97 -24.74
C VAL A 263 -6.98 -26.99 -23.86
N VAL A 264 -8.31 -26.97 -23.85
CA VAL A 264 -9.11 -27.96 -23.11
C VAL A 264 -9.16 -29.24 -23.93
N GLU A 265 -8.83 -30.36 -23.28
CA GLU A 265 -8.94 -31.67 -23.92
C GLU A 265 -10.41 -31.96 -24.27
N PRO A 266 -10.69 -32.39 -25.51
CA PRO A 266 -12.05 -32.73 -25.90
C PRO A 266 -12.56 -33.87 -25.04
N LYS A 267 -13.85 -33.81 -24.67
CA LYS A 267 -14.49 -34.92 -23.96
C LYS A 267 -14.49 -36.13 -24.88
N GLU A 268 -14.20 -37.31 -24.33
CA GLU A 268 -14.35 -38.57 -25.06
C GLU A 268 -15.83 -38.79 -25.36
N GLU A 269 -16.25 -38.43 -26.57
CA GLU A 269 -17.57 -38.75 -27.07
C GLU A 269 -17.58 -40.21 -27.53
N ILE A 270 -18.31 -41.05 -26.81
CA ILE A 270 -18.62 -42.40 -27.26
C ILE A 270 -19.52 -42.24 -28.48
N LEU A 271 -19.00 -42.60 -29.66
CA LEU A 271 -19.80 -42.59 -30.88
C LEU A 271 -21.01 -43.51 -30.67
N PRO A 272 -22.25 -43.00 -30.80
CA PRO A 272 -23.42 -43.85 -30.69
C PRO A 272 -23.38 -44.88 -31.83
N THR A 273 -23.40 -46.16 -31.47
CA THR A 273 -23.36 -47.28 -32.43
C THR A 273 -24.67 -47.43 -33.19
N SER A 274 -25.76 -46.88 -32.66
CA SER A 274 -27.09 -46.89 -33.28
C SER A 274 -27.86 -45.61 -32.92
N PRO A 275 -28.82 -45.18 -33.76
CA PRO A 275 -29.69 -44.06 -33.43
C PRO A 275 -30.60 -44.43 -32.25
N MET A 276 -30.39 -43.78 -31.10
CA MET A 276 -31.26 -43.88 -29.93
C MET A 276 -32.12 -42.64 -29.81
N SER A 277 -33.40 -42.80 -29.47
CA SER A 277 -34.33 -41.71 -29.15
C SER A 277 -34.53 -41.61 -27.64
N ASP A 278 -34.02 -40.56 -27.02
CA ASP A 278 -34.32 -40.24 -25.61
C ASP A 278 -35.69 -39.55 -25.51
N VAL A 279 -36.74 -40.31 -25.23
CA VAL A 279 -38.06 -39.74 -24.91
C VAL A 279 -38.04 -39.24 -23.46
N LYS A 280 -37.87 -37.93 -23.30
CA LYS A 280 -38.00 -37.26 -21.99
C LYS A 280 -39.45 -37.43 -21.51
N ALA A 281 -39.69 -38.31 -20.53
CA ALA A 281 -41.02 -38.59 -20.02
C ALA A 281 -41.76 -37.30 -19.62
N ALA A 282 -42.88 -37.02 -20.28
CA ALA A 282 -43.81 -35.98 -19.87
C ALA A 282 -44.37 -36.34 -18.48
N LYS A 283 -44.43 -35.37 -17.58
CA LYS A 283 -45.13 -35.51 -16.29
C LYS A 283 -46.57 -35.99 -16.59
N PRO A 284 -47.12 -36.97 -15.85
CA PRO A 284 -48.51 -37.34 -16.03
C PRO A 284 -49.39 -36.15 -15.62
N ASP A 285 -50.09 -35.58 -16.59
CA ASP A 285 -51.08 -34.52 -16.39
C ASP A 285 -52.27 -35.05 -15.57
N ALA A 286 -52.76 -34.18 -14.69
CA ALA A 286 -53.86 -34.39 -13.77
C ALA A 286 -55.19 -34.78 -14.49
N PRO A 287 -56.10 -35.51 -13.82
CA PRO A 287 -57.37 -35.94 -14.41
C PRO A 287 -58.28 -34.73 -14.75
N PRO A 288 -59.04 -34.78 -15.86
CA PRO A 288 -59.85 -33.67 -16.33
C PRO A 288 -61.08 -33.43 -15.44
N ILE A 289 -61.32 -32.15 -15.14
CA ILE A 289 -62.49 -31.62 -14.45
C ILE A 289 -63.74 -31.80 -15.33
N SER A 290 -64.77 -32.45 -14.79
CA SER A 290 -66.08 -32.61 -15.43
C SER A 290 -66.83 -31.27 -15.51
N VAL A 291 -67.15 -30.82 -16.73
CA VAL A 291 -68.04 -29.67 -16.95
C VAL A 291 -69.44 -30.18 -17.27
N ALA A 292 -70.38 -29.85 -16.41
CA ALA A 292 -71.81 -30.09 -16.57
C ALA A 292 -72.40 -29.21 -17.68
N ALA A 293 -73.27 -29.78 -18.51
CA ALA A 293 -74.21 -29.04 -19.34
C ALA A 293 -75.59 -29.65 -19.09
N GLY A 294 -76.52 -28.84 -18.59
CA GLY A 294 -77.90 -29.23 -18.37
C GLY A 294 -78.73 -29.24 -19.65
N LEU A 295 -79.58 -30.25 -19.76
CA LEU A 295 -81.04 -30.15 -19.88
C LEU A 295 -81.64 -31.48 -19.41
#